data_AF-A0A5C7UCC9-F1
#
_entry.id   AF-A0A5C7UCC9-F1
#
_cell.length_a   1.000
_cell.length_b   1.000
_cell.length_c   1.000
_cell.angle_alpha   90.00
_cell.angle_beta   90.00
_cell.angle_gamma   90.00
#
_symmetry.space_group_name_H-M   'P 1'
#
loop_
_entity.id
_entity.type
_entity.pdbx_description
1 polymer ?
#
loop_
_entity_poly.entity_id
_entity_poly.type
_entity_poly.pdbx_seq_one_letter_code
_entity_poly.pdbx_strand_id
1 'polypeptide(L)'
;MSDQNSSKSQGLSYRDAGVDMEAGDALVERIKPMAKKTMRDGVLAGIGGFGALFEVPKRYKEPVLVSGTDGVGTKLKLAFDWNRHDTVGQDLVAMSVNDNLVQGAEPLFFLDYCACAKLSVDTAATVVGGI
;
A
#
# COMPACT_ATOMS: atom_id res chain seq x y z
N MET A 1 -46.93 -33.85 9.20
CA MET A 1 -46.62 -32.60 8.49
C MET A 1 -46.67 -31.48 9.50
N SER A 2 -45.50 -30.99 9.91
CA SER A 2 -45.34 -29.64 10.47
C SER A 2 -43.84 -29.39 10.60
N ASP A 3 -43.35 -28.57 9.67
CA ASP A 3 -41.96 -28.28 9.40
C ASP A 3 -41.26 -27.56 10.55
N GLN A 4 -40.06 -28.03 10.89
CA GLN A 4 -39.12 -27.31 11.72
C GLN A 4 -38.51 -26.15 10.92
N ASN A 5 -39.03 -24.94 11.10
CA ASN A 5 -38.40 -23.75 10.55
C ASN A 5 -37.27 -23.27 11.48
N SER A 6 -36.07 -23.84 11.31
CA SER A 6 -34.84 -23.33 11.91
C SER A 6 -34.43 -22.07 11.17
N SER A 7 -34.76 -20.90 11.71
CA SER A 7 -34.13 -19.65 11.31
C SER A 7 -32.65 -19.69 11.70
N LYS A 8 -31.80 -20.10 10.76
CA LYS A 8 -30.35 -19.90 10.88
C LYS A 8 -30.10 -18.40 11.04
N SER A 9 -29.68 -17.96 12.22
CA SER A 9 -29.07 -16.65 12.36
C SER A 9 -27.82 -16.66 11.48
N GLN A 10 -27.84 -15.91 10.37
CA GLN A 10 -26.61 -15.60 9.65
C GLN A 10 -25.74 -14.80 10.63
N GLY A 11 -24.70 -15.44 11.15
CA GLY A 11 -23.71 -14.78 11.99
C GLY A 11 -23.00 -13.70 11.17
N LEU A 12 -22.75 -12.54 11.79
CA LEU A 12 -21.97 -11.47 11.19
C LEU A 12 -20.58 -12.01 10.84
N SER A 13 -20.18 -11.91 9.57
CA SER A 13 -18.85 -12.27 9.11
C SER A 13 -17.91 -11.06 9.19
N TYR A 14 -16.61 -11.32 9.23
CA TYR A 14 -15.59 -10.25 9.15
C TYR A 14 -15.68 -9.48 7.82
N ARG A 15 -16.19 -10.14 6.77
CA ARG A 15 -16.52 -9.52 5.47
C ARG A 15 -17.70 -8.55 5.56
N ASP A 16 -18.69 -8.84 6.39
CA ASP A 16 -19.82 -7.92 6.65
C ASP A 16 -19.38 -6.66 7.40
N ALA A 17 -18.25 -6.72 8.12
CA ALA A 17 -17.56 -5.56 8.70
C ALA A 17 -16.69 -4.78 7.68
N GLY A 18 -16.72 -5.17 6.39
CA GLY A 18 -15.98 -4.53 5.31
C GLY A 18 -14.58 -5.10 5.06
N VAL A 19 -14.19 -6.16 5.78
CA VAL A 19 -12.84 -6.74 5.65
C VAL A 19 -12.86 -7.93 4.69
N ASP A 20 -12.35 -7.69 3.48
CA ASP A 20 -12.23 -8.71 2.43
C ASP A 20 -10.77 -9.19 2.32
N MET A 21 -10.44 -10.27 3.05
CA MET A 21 -9.09 -10.84 3.08
C MET A 21 -8.68 -11.39 1.71
N GLU A 22 -9.61 -12.00 0.97
CA GLU A 22 -9.35 -12.54 -0.37
C GLU A 22 -8.95 -11.42 -1.34
N ALA A 23 -9.62 -10.26 -1.26
CA ALA A 23 -9.25 -9.09 -2.05
C ALA A 23 -7.88 -8.53 -1.67
N GLY A 24 -7.52 -8.56 -0.38
CA GLY A 24 -6.20 -8.18 0.11
C GLY A 24 -5.08 -9.06 -0.46
N ASP A 25 -5.24 -10.38 -0.35
CA ASP A 25 -4.29 -11.35 -0.89
C ASP A 25 -4.16 -11.24 -2.41
N ALA A 26 -5.29 -11.08 -3.11
CA ALA A 26 -5.30 -10.88 -4.56
C ALA A 26 -4.57 -9.60 -4.98
N LEU A 27 -4.70 -8.51 -4.22
CA LEU A 27 -3.95 -7.28 -4.46
C LEU A 27 -2.45 -7.52 -4.28
N VAL A 28 -2.04 -8.18 -3.19
CA VAL A 28 -0.64 -8.50 -2.91
C VAL A 28 -0.02 -9.29 -4.08
N GLU A 29 -0.69 -10.33 -4.57
CA GLU A 29 -0.19 -11.09 -5.73
C GLU A 29 -0.06 -10.23 -6.99
N ARG A 30 -1.02 -9.31 -7.22
CA ARG A 30 -1.02 -8.44 -8.39
C ARG A 30 0.10 -7.39 -8.37
N ILE A 31 0.46 -6.88 -7.20
CA ILE A 31 1.50 -5.84 -7.06
C ILE A 31 2.90 -6.41 -6.85
N LYS A 32 3.05 -7.70 -6.48
CA LYS A 32 4.35 -8.37 -6.32
C LYS A 32 5.34 -8.09 -7.46
N PRO A 33 4.96 -8.20 -8.75
CA PRO A 33 5.88 -7.90 -9.85
C PRO A 33 6.28 -6.42 -9.94
N MET A 34 5.44 -5.50 -9.47
CA MET A 34 5.72 -4.06 -9.46
C MET A 34 6.72 -3.73 -8.34
N ALA A 35 6.43 -4.17 -7.12
CA ALA A 35 7.34 -4.03 -5.98
C ALA A 35 8.70 -4.73 -6.23
N LYS A 36 8.72 -5.86 -6.95
CA LYS A 36 9.98 -6.52 -7.30
C LYS A 36 10.90 -5.65 -8.17
N LYS A 37 10.36 -4.74 -8.99
CA LYS A 37 11.16 -3.84 -9.84
C LYS A 37 11.85 -2.73 -9.04
N THR A 38 11.38 -2.44 -7.82
CA THR A 38 11.96 -1.41 -6.93
C THR A 38 12.99 -1.99 -5.95
N MET A 39 13.25 -3.30 -6.04
CA MET A 39 14.26 -3.98 -5.20
C MET A 39 15.63 -3.37 -5.41
N ARG A 40 16.37 -3.21 -4.30
CA ARG A 40 17.71 -2.66 -4.28
C ARG A 40 18.54 -3.28 -3.16
N ASP A 41 19.84 -3.03 -3.20
CA ASP A 41 20.76 -3.40 -2.13
C ASP A 41 20.27 -2.86 -0.78
N GLY A 42 20.19 -3.75 0.20
CA GLY A 42 19.64 -3.49 1.53
C GLY A 42 18.31 -4.21 1.79
N VAL A 43 17.50 -4.51 0.78
CA VAL A 43 16.24 -5.24 0.99
C VAL A 43 16.52 -6.70 1.34
N LEU A 44 16.05 -7.15 2.52
CA LEU A 44 16.31 -8.50 3.02
C LEU A 44 15.21 -9.52 2.68
N ALA A 45 14.00 -9.06 2.35
CA ALA A 45 12.88 -9.90 1.95
C ALA A 45 11.89 -9.14 1.06
N GLY A 46 11.19 -9.86 0.19
CA GLY A 46 10.10 -9.30 -0.63
C GLY A 46 8.78 -9.17 0.13
N ILE A 47 7.74 -8.72 -0.57
CA ILE A 47 6.40 -8.53 0.00
C ILE A 47 5.66 -9.86 0.24
N GLY A 48 4.81 -9.90 1.27
CA GLY A 48 4.01 -11.06 1.67
C GLY A 48 4.31 -11.62 3.08
N GLY A 49 5.37 -11.11 3.72
CA GLY A 49 5.62 -11.33 5.16
C GLY A 49 4.92 -10.28 6.04
N PHE A 50 5.01 -10.45 7.36
CA PHE A 50 4.45 -9.51 8.34
C PHE A 50 5.08 -8.12 8.27
N GLY A 51 6.36 -8.04 7.91
CA GLY A 51 7.09 -6.79 7.75
C GLY A 51 8.23 -6.93 6.75
N ALA A 52 8.54 -5.84 6.06
CA ALA A 52 9.72 -5.72 5.23
C ALA A 52 10.93 -5.32 6.09
N LEU A 53 12.11 -5.73 5.66
CA LEU A 53 13.36 -5.46 6.37
C LEU A 53 14.37 -4.84 5.40
N PHE A 54 15.09 -3.82 5.87
CA PHE A 54 16.12 -3.12 5.10
C PHE A 54 17.40 -2.96 5.94
N GLU A 55 18.53 -3.46 5.43
CA GLU A 55 19.85 -3.27 6.02
C GLU A 55 20.36 -1.85 5.73
N VAL A 56 20.76 -1.12 6.77
CA VAL A 56 21.35 0.22 6.62
C VAL A 56 22.67 0.11 5.84
N PRO A 57 22.89 0.89 4.76
CA PRO A 57 24.07 0.72 3.93
C PRO A 57 25.37 0.97 4.69
N LYS A 58 26.31 0.03 4.60
CA LYS A 58 27.60 0.06 5.33
C LYS A 58 28.54 1.20 4.95
N ARG A 59 28.23 1.96 3.89
CA ARG A 59 29.00 3.14 3.47
C ARG A 59 28.85 4.33 4.42
N TYR A 60 27.81 4.36 5.25
CA TYR A 60 27.61 5.40 6.25
C TYR A 60 28.33 5.06 7.55
N LYS A 61 29.14 5.99 8.07
CA LYS A 61 29.90 5.79 9.32
C LYS A 61 29.02 5.94 10.56
N GLU A 62 28.21 6.99 10.60
CA GLU A 62 27.30 7.34 11.70
C GLU A 62 25.93 7.65 11.09
N PRO A 63 25.19 6.63 10.63
CA PRO A 63 23.94 6.85 9.92
C PRO A 63 22.87 7.47 10.83
N VAL A 64 22.18 8.47 10.31
CA VAL A 64 20.96 9.03 10.89
C VAL A 64 19.80 8.67 9.97
N LEU A 65 18.72 8.14 10.54
CA LEU A 65 17.52 7.82 9.78
C LEU A 65 16.59 9.02 9.75
N VAL A 66 16.21 9.43 8.54
CA VAL A 66 15.18 10.44 8.30
C VAL A 66 13.94 9.71 7.80
N SER A 67 12.82 9.95 8.46
CA SER A 67 11.52 9.42 8.05
C SER A 67 10.54 10.56 7.84
N GLY A 68 9.61 10.34 6.91
CA GLY A 68 8.54 11.27 6.56
C GLY A 68 7.31 10.49 6.14
N THR A 69 6.15 11.12 6.27
CA THR A 69 4.88 10.59 5.81
C THR A 69 4.05 11.75 5.29
N ASP A 70 3.47 11.58 4.11
CA ASP A 70 2.59 12.57 3.50
C ASP A 70 1.50 11.84 2.69
N GLY A 71 0.49 12.59 2.27
CA GLY A 71 -0.58 12.13 1.40
C GLY A 71 -0.67 12.94 0.12
N VAL A 72 -1.39 12.40 -0.86
CA VAL A 72 -1.70 13.12 -2.12
C VAL A 72 -2.62 14.33 -1.88
N GLY A 73 -3.39 14.30 -0.79
CA GLY A 73 -4.31 15.37 -0.40
C GLY A 73 -5.53 15.50 -1.31
N THR A 74 -6.05 16.72 -1.43
CA THR A 74 -7.31 16.98 -2.15
C THR A 74 -7.21 16.76 -3.67
N LYS A 75 -6.01 16.61 -4.24
CA LYS A 75 -5.81 16.23 -5.64
C LYS A 75 -6.49 14.89 -5.98
N LEU A 76 -6.66 14.00 -5.00
CA LEU A 76 -7.41 12.74 -5.17
C LEU A 76 -8.85 12.96 -5.66
N LYS A 77 -9.48 14.10 -5.32
CA LYS A 77 -10.83 14.41 -5.83
C LYS A 77 -10.86 14.48 -7.35
N LEU A 78 -9.85 15.11 -7.96
CA LEU A 78 -9.73 15.17 -9.43
C LEU A 78 -9.45 13.79 -10.03
N ALA A 79 -8.65 12.96 -9.35
CA ALA A 79 -8.38 11.59 -9.78
C ALA A 79 -9.67 10.75 -9.80
N PHE A 80 -10.56 10.92 -8.80
CA PHE A 80 -11.87 10.27 -8.78
C PHE A 80 -12.80 10.82 -9.88
N ASP A 81 -12.91 12.15 -10.00
CA ASP A 81 -13.79 12.79 -10.99
C ASP A 81 -13.44 12.41 -12.44
N TRP A 82 -12.15 12.17 -12.70
CA TRP A 82 -11.66 11.77 -14.02
C TRP A 82 -11.43 10.27 -14.18
N ASN A 83 -11.66 9.47 -13.12
CA ASN A 83 -11.37 8.03 -13.11
C ASN A 83 -9.94 7.70 -13.58
N ARG A 84 -8.96 8.46 -13.09
CA ARG A 84 -7.53 8.35 -13.46
C ARG A 84 -6.66 8.23 -12.21
N HIS A 85 -6.10 7.05 -12.01
CA HIS A 85 -5.39 6.68 -10.77
C HIS A 85 -3.93 6.28 -11.01
N ASP A 86 -3.47 6.26 -12.25
CA ASP A 86 -2.17 5.77 -12.70
C ASP A 86 -0.98 6.65 -12.30
N THR A 87 -1.23 7.93 -11.98
CA THR A 87 -0.17 8.88 -11.60
C THR A 87 -0.22 9.32 -10.15
N VAL A 88 -1.28 9.03 -9.41
CA VAL A 88 -1.41 9.52 -8.01
C VAL A 88 -0.39 8.87 -7.07
N GLY A 89 0.11 7.68 -7.40
CA GLY A 89 1.22 7.04 -6.69
C GLY A 89 2.52 7.83 -6.80
N GLN A 90 2.78 8.43 -7.96
CA GLN A 90 3.98 9.27 -8.18
C GLN A 90 3.90 10.53 -7.34
N ASP A 91 2.71 11.15 -7.26
CA ASP A 91 2.47 12.30 -6.40
C ASP A 91 2.72 11.96 -4.93
N LEU A 92 2.23 10.79 -4.47
CA LEU A 92 2.44 10.32 -3.09
C LEU A 92 3.94 10.18 -2.76
N VAL A 93 4.69 9.49 -3.63
CA VAL A 93 6.13 9.30 -3.46
C VAL A 93 6.86 10.64 -3.48
N ALA A 94 6.54 11.52 -4.44
CA ALA A 94 7.20 12.81 -4.59
C ALA A 94 7.02 13.71 -3.36
N MET A 95 5.82 13.78 -2.78
CA MET A 95 5.56 14.57 -1.57
C MET A 95 6.43 14.08 -0.40
N SER A 96 6.43 12.77 -0.16
CA SER A 96 7.18 12.18 0.95
C SER A 96 8.70 12.20 0.75
N VAL A 97 9.19 11.92 -0.47
CA VAL A 97 10.63 11.82 -0.75
C VAL A 97 11.29 13.19 -0.81
N ASN A 98 10.64 14.21 -1.38
CA ASN A 98 11.23 15.54 -1.50
C ASN A 98 11.53 16.17 -0.14
N ASP A 99 10.70 15.92 0.88
CA ASP A 99 10.92 16.40 2.25
C ASP A 99 12.12 15.73 2.95
N ASN A 100 12.49 14.52 2.53
CA ASN A 100 13.71 13.88 3.00
C ASN A 100 14.94 14.44 2.27
N LEU A 101 14.81 14.71 0.96
CA LEU A 101 15.89 15.21 0.13
C LEU A 101 16.39 16.59 0.56
N VAL A 102 15.53 17.46 1.09
CA VAL A 102 15.95 18.80 1.57
C VAL A 102 16.91 18.75 2.76
N GLN A 103 16.96 17.64 3.49
CA GLN A 103 17.93 17.40 4.56
C GLN A 103 19.22 16.73 4.06
N GLY A 104 19.31 16.44 2.75
CA GLY A 104 20.42 15.68 2.16
C GLY A 104 20.34 14.16 2.40
N ALA A 105 19.19 13.64 2.83
CA ALA A 105 18.99 12.21 3.06
C ALA A 105 18.88 11.44 1.74
N GLU A 106 19.38 10.20 1.71
CA GLU A 106 19.14 9.27 0.61
C GLU A 106 17.86 8.44 0.91
N PRO A 107 16.87 8.42 0.01
CA PRO A 107 15.71 7.53 0.15
C PRO A 107 16.12 6.06 0.09
N LEU A 108 15.73 5.26 1.08
CA LEU A 108 16.10 3.84 1.19
C LEU A 108 14.97 2.90 0.78
N PHE A 109 13.78 3.07 1.35
CA PHE A 109 12.59 2.28 1.08
C PHE A 109 11.34 3.15 1.21
N PHE A 110 10.20 2.66 0.70
CA PHE A 110 8.92 3.34 0.77
C PHE A 110 7.84 2.36 1.24
N LEU A 111 6.92 2.85 2.07
CA LEU A 111 5.74 2.11 2.52
C LEU A 111 4.51 2.97 2.23
N ASP A 112 3.48 2.38 1.65
CA ASP A 112 2.22 3.05 1.37
C ASP A 112 1.09 2.52 2.26
N TYR A 113 0.06 3.34 2.43
CA TYR A 113 -1.17 2.99 3.12
C TYR A 113 -2.37 3.47 2.30
N CYS A 114 -3.13 2.52 1.75
CA CYS A 114 -4.33 2.78 0.98
C CYS A 114 -5.58 2.43 1.80
N ALA A 115 -6.40 3.44 2.11
CA ALA A 115 -7.69 3.26 2.78
C ALA A 115 -8.85 3.50 1.81
N CYS A 116 -9.83 2.60 1.83
CA CYS A 116 -11.07 2.73 1.06
C CYS A 116 -12.21 2.00 1.77
N ALA A 117 -13.46 2.41 1.49
CA ALA A 117 -14.64 1.75 2.08
C ALA A 117 -14.82 0.32 1.55
N LYS A 118 -14.46 0.08 0.29
CA LYS A 118 -14.42 -1.24 -0.33
C LYS A 118 -13.23 -1.29 -1.28
N LEU A 119 -12.41 -2.33 -1.13
CA LEU A 119 -11.24 -2.51 -1.96
C LEU A 119 -11.62 -2.87 -3.40
N SER A 120 -11.19 -2.03 -4.35
CA SER A 120 -11.12 -2.37 -5.76
C SER A 120 -9.68 -2.76 -6.09
N VAL A 121 -9.45 -4.06 -6.33
CA VAL A 121 -8.11 -4.59 -6.63
C VAL A 121 -7.49 -3.93 -7.87
N ASP A 122 -8.29 -3.68 -8.91
CA ASP A 122 -7.81 -3.05 -10.14
C ASP A 122 -7.38 -1.59 -9.91
N THR A 123 -8.19 -0.82 -9.18
CA THR A 123 -7.89 0.58 -8.88
C THR A 123 -6.66 0.67 -7.97
N ALA A 124 -6.60 -0.13 -6.91
CA ALA A 124 -5.48 -0.16 -5.98
C ALA A 124 -4.18 -0.58 -6.70
N ALA A 125 -4.22 -1.61 -7.55
CA ALA A 125 -3.07 -2.01 -8.35
C ALA A 125 -2.62 -0.91 -9.35
N THR A 126 -3.57 -0.11 -9.86
CA THR A 126 -3.25 1.03 -10.73
C THR A 126 -2.52 2.12 -9.97
N VAL A 127 -2.96 2.43 -8.75
CA VAL A 127 -2.27 3.38 -7.85
C VAL A 127 -0.86 2.88 -7.52
N VAL A 128 -0.73 1.63 -7.08
CA VAL A 128 0.57 1.02 -6.75
C VAL A 128 1.48 0.93 -7.96
N GLY A 129 0.94 0.80 -9.17
CA GLY A 129 1.73 0.87 -10.40
C GLY A 129 2.41 2.22 -10.64
N GLY A 130 1.90 3.30 -10.01
CA GLY A 130 2.52 4.62 -10.02
C GLY A 130 3.44 4.89 -8.83
N ILE A 131 3.36 4.09 -7.76
CA ILE A 131 4.28 4.14 -6.60
C ILE A 131 5.59 3.45 -7.00
#